data_AF-S4R4G2-F1
#
_entry.id   AF-S4R4G2-F1
#
_cell.length_a   1.000
_cell.length_b   1.000
_cell.length_c   1.000
_cell.angle_alpha   90.00
_cell.angle_beta   90.00
_cell.angle_gamma   90.00
#
_symmetry.space_group_name_H-M   'P 1'
#
loop_
_entity.id
_entity.type
_entity.pdbx_description
1 polymer ?
#
loop_
_entity_poly.entity_id
_entity_poly.type
_entity_poly.pdbx_seq_one_letter_code
_entity_poly.pdbx_strand_id
1 'polypeptide(L)'
;QGFLVNWTKGFKASGCEGKDVVMLLREAIQRRNEFELDVVAVVNDTVGTMMTCAYEDPKCEIGLIVGGTGSNCCYMEDLRNIEQVEGDEGRMCINMEWGAFGDDGSLDDIRTEYDLEVDAGSLNPGQQIFEKMISGLYLGELVRLILVKMTTQALLFNGKATPELLTRGHFQTQFMCVPVQRSKEGVLKARELLSDHFSLRPSEEDCAALQQICAIVSTRSAYLVAAALGAVVSRLRLNKAVKKLQTTVGVDGTVYKTHPQ
;
A
#
# COMPACT_ATOMS: atom_id res chain seq x y z
N GLN A 1 21.48 10.63 11.47
CA GLN A 1 20.57 11.78 11.21
C GLN A 1 19.53 11.29 10.23
N GLY A 2 18.27 11.68 10.39
CA GLY A 2 17.20 11.34 9.44
C GLY A 2 16.19 12.47 9.40
N PHE A 3 16.16 13.23 8.31
CA PHE A 3 15.27 14.37 8.18
C PHE A 3 13.91 13.91 7.63
N LEU A 4 12.83 14.25 8.32
CA LEU A 4 11.50 14.00 7.80
C LEU A 4 11.25 14.93 6.61
N VAL A 5 11.02 14.37 5.42
CA VAL A 5 10.74 15.15 4.21
C VAL A 5 9.30 15.65 4.23
N ASN A 6 8.33 14.74 4.15
CA ASN A 6 6.90 15.04 4.21
C ASN A 6 6.18 13.94 5.00
N TRP A 7 5.08 14.28 5.67
CA TRP A 7 4.22 13.28 6.27
C TRP A 7 3.41 12.49 5.22
N THR A 8 3.21 11.20 5.50
CA THR A 8 2.34 10.31 4.72
C THR A 8 1.40 9.53 5.65
N LYS A 9 0.51 8.71 5.08
CA LYS A 9 -0.28 7.69 5.80
C LYS A 9 -1.11 8.24 6.99
N GLY A 10 -1.62 9.47 6.86
CA GLY A 10 -2.52 10.09 7.85
C GLY A 10 -1.84 10.78 9.04
N PHE A 11 -0.51 10.79 9.12
CA PHE A 11 0.23 11.54 10.14
C PHE A 11 0.26 13.05 9.79
N LYS A 12 0.17 13.92 10.81
CA LYS A 12 0.17 15.40 10.66
C LYS A 12 0.77 16.13 11.87
N ALA A 13 1.72 15.54 12.58
CA ALA A 13 2.31 16.18 13.75
C ALA A 13 3.08 17.46 13.36
N SER A 14 2.80 18.56 14.05
CA SER A 14 3.36 19.87 13.73
C SER A 14 4.81 19.99 14.21
N GLY A 15 5.63 20.72 13.43
CA GLY A 15 7.02 20.99 13.78
C GLY A 15 7.94 19.77 13.66
N CYS A 16 7.57 18.77 12.84
CA CYS A 16 8.39 17.59 12.54
C CYS A 16 9.03 17.63 11.15
N GLU A 17 8.32 18.15 10.13
CA GLU A 17 8.83 18.23 8.76
C GLU A 17 10.07 19.12 8.68
N GLY A 18 11.09 18.67 7.94
CA GLY A 18 12.40 19.30 7.84
C GLY A 18 13.31 19.12 9.06
N LYS A 19 12.89 18.39 10.10
CA LYS A 19 13.71 18.15 11.30
C LYS A 19 14.30 16.75 11.34
N ASP A 20 15.44 16.63 12.02
CA ASP A 20 16.06 15.34 12.32
C ASP A 20 15.26 14.59 13.40
N VAL A 21 14.64 13.48 13.02
CA VAL A 21 13.80 12.67 13.92
C VAL A 21 14.61 12.04 15.04
N VAL A 22 15.92 11.81 14.85
CA VAL A 22 16.82 11.31 15.91
C VAL A 22 16.95 12.34 17.02
N MET A 23 17.10 13.61 16.65
CA MET A 23 17.21 14.70 17.61
C MET A 23 15.90 14.89 18.37
N LEU A 24 14.76 14.88 17.67
CA LEU A 24 13.44 14.96 18.30
C LEU A 24 13.22 13.84 19.34
N LEU A 25 13.66 12.61 19.04
CA LEU A 25 13.60 11.49 19.98
C LEU A 25 14.55 11.67 21.16
N ARG A 26 15.80 12.07 20.92
CA ARG A 26 16.79 12.30 21.97
C ARG A 26 16.35 13.40 22.94
N GLU A 27 15.80 14.50 22.44
CA GLU A 27 15.21 15.56 23.26
C GLU A 27 14.04 15.05 24.10
N ALA A 28 13.18 14.19 23.53
CA ALA A 28 12.07 13.60 24.26
C ALA A 28 12.52 12.68 25.41
N ILE A 29 13.59 11.90 25.20
CA ILE A 29 14.20 11.04 26.22
C ILE A 29 14.82 11.90 27.33
N GLN A 30 15.58 12.94 26.96
CA GLN A 30 16.16 13.89 27.93
C GLN A 30 15.08 14.60 28.76
N ARG A 31 13.95 14.99 28.15
CA ARG A 31 12.82 15.59 28.87
C ARG A 31 12.21 14.65 29.92
N ARG A 32 12.22 13.33 29.68
CA ARG A 32 11.75 12.35 30.68
C ARG A 32 12.75 12.13 31.81
N ASN A 33 14.05 12.11 31.50
CA ASN A 33 15.13 11.95 32.48
C ASN A 33 15.00 10.67 33.36
N GLU A 34 14.40 9.62 32.82
CA GLU A 34 14.17 8.34 33.50
C GLU A 34 15.20 7.27 33.08
N PHE A 35 15.75 7.38 31.87
CA PHE A 35 16.66 6.41 31.28
C PHE A 35 17.50 7.07 30.17
N GLU A 36 18.63 6.43 29.83
CA GLU A 36 19.46 6.79 28.70
C GLU A 36 19.35 5.71 27.61
N LEU A 37 19.29 6.14 26.34
CA LEU A 37 19.34 5.26 25.18
C LEU A 37 20.33 5.80 24.16
N ASP A 38 21.13 4.91 23.59
CA ASP A 38 21.95 5.23 22.44
C ASP A 38 21.18 4.94 21.15
N VAL A 39 20.84 6.00 20.41
CA VAL A 39 20.12 5.89 19.13
C VAL A 39 21.15 5.76 18.02
N VAL A 40 21.38 4.51 17.57
CA VAL A 40 22.40 4.15 16.58
C VAL A 40 21.94 4.25 15.12
N ALA A 41 20.63 4.09 14.87
CA ALA A 41 20.10 4.06 13.51
C ALA A 41 18.64 4.54 13.43
N VAL A 42 18.26 5.04 12.26
CA VAL A 42 16.88 5.23 11.83
C VAL A 42 16.68 4.35 10.61
N VAL A 43 15.61 3.56 10.60
CA VAL A 43 15.39 2.53 9.59
C VAL A 43 13.96 2.64 9.07
N ASN A 44 13.78 2.51 7.76
CA ASN A 44 12.48 2.39 7.12
C ASN A 44 11.94 0.96 7.29
N ASP A 45 10.62 0.79 7.40
CA ASP A 45 9.98 -0.51 7.60
C ASP A 45 10.31 -1.51 6.49
N THR A 46 10.36 -1.11 5.21
CA THR A 46 10.74 -2.02 4.12
C THR A 46 12.16 -2.54 4.27
N VAL A 47 13.09 -1.69 4.72
CA VAL A 47 14.49 -2.05 4.95
C VAL A 47 14.59 -3.02 6.11
N GLY A 48 13.85 -2.77 7.19
CA GLY A 48 13.73 -3.71 8.31
C GLY A 48 13.23 -5.09 7.86
N THR A 49 12.14 -5.13 7.09
CA THR A 49 11.56 -6.36 6.54
C THR A 49 12.55 -7.11 5.64
N MET A 50 13.27 -6.41 4.76
CA MET A 50 14.31 -7.01 3.93
C MET A 50 15.40 -7.65 4.79
N MET A 51 15.91 -6.92 5.80
CA MET A 51 16.98 -7.38 6.67
C MET A 51 16.56 -8.57 7.54
N THR A 52 15.33 -8.58 8.05
CA THR A 52 14.78 -9.74 8.78
C THR A 52 14.73 -10.98 7.89
N CYS A 53 14.29 -10.84 6.63
CA CYS A 53 14.28 -11.97 5.70
C CYS A 53 15.71 -12.38 5.29
N ALA A 54 16.61 -11.42 5.10
CA ALA A 54 18.01 -11.66 4.73
C ALA A 54 18.82 -12.36 5.83
N TYR A 55 18.38 -12.26 7.09
CA TYR A 55 18.97 -12.99 8.20
C TYR A 55 18.86 -14.51 8.02
N GLU A 56 17.74 -14.99 7.48
CA GLU A 56 17.50 -16.42 7.23
C GLU A 56 17.85 -16.83 5.80
N ASP A 57 17.56 -15.99 4.81
CA ASP A 57 17.86 -16.24 3.39
C ASP A 57 18.87 -15.22 2.83
N PRO A 58 20.13 -15.62 2.62
CA PRO A 58 21.17 -14.74 2.06
C PRO A 58 20.88 -14.22 0.64
N LYS A 59 19.86 -14.75 -0.05
CA LYS A 59 19.42 -14.29 -1.38
C LYS A 59 18.40 -13.15 -1.32
N CYS A 60 17.94 -12.77 -0.13
CA CYS A 60 17.01 -11.66 0.04
C CYS A 60 17.72 -10.34 -0.22
N GLU A 61 17.31 -9.64 -1.28
CA GLU A 61 17.86 -8.34 -1.69
C GLU A 61 16.77 -7.32 -1.97
N ILE A 62 15.52 -7.66 -1.69
CA ILE A 62 14.35 -6.81 -1.89
C ILE A 62 13.46 -6.90 -0.64
N GLY A 63 13.04 -5.75 -0.13
CA GLY A 63 11.98 -5.61 0.86
C GLY A 63 10.73 -5.04 0.22
N LEU A 64 9.57 -5.59 0.56
CA LEU A 64 8.28 -5.16 0.05
C LEU A 64 7.27 -5.03 1.18
N ILE A 65 6.63 -3.87 1.26
CA ILE A 65 5.48 -3.64 2.12
C ILE A 65 4.24 -3.48 1.25
N VAL A 66 3.24 -4.34 1.46
CA VAL A 66 1.89 -4.20 0.93
C VAL A 66 0.93 -4.20 2.10
N GLY A 67 0.89 -3.07 2.78
CA GLY A 67 0.14 -2.88 4.02
C GLY A 67 -1.28 -2.36 3.82
N GLY A 68 -2.06 -2.45 4.88
CA GLY A 68 -3.37 -1.81 4.99
C GLY A 68 -3.29 -0.28 5.05
N THR A 69 -2.13 0.29 5.36
CA THR A 69 -1.93 1.75 5.48
C THR A 69 -1.10 2.36 4.35
N GLY A 70 -0.29 1.55 3.66
CA GLY A 70 0.61 2.03 2.62
C GLY A 70 1.34 0.91 1.90
N SER A 71 2.08 1.26 0.86
CA SER A 71 2.93 0.32 0.12
C SER A 71 4.27 0.97 -0.22
N ASN A 72 5.34 0.23 -0.01
CA ASN A 72 6.69 0.68 -0.32
C ASN A 72 7.61 -0.50 -0.68
N CYS A 73 8.73 -0.23 -1.32
CA CYS A 73 9.75 -1.21 -1.67
C CYS A 73 11.16 -0.65 -1.42
N CYS A 74 12.08 -1.53 -1.03
CA CYS A 74 13.51 -1.24 -1.05
C CYS A 74 14.28 -2.39 -1.70
N TYR A 75 15.47 -2.09 -2.19
CA TYR A 75 16.36 -3.11 -2.75
C TYR A 75 17.84 -2.74 -2.58
N MET A 76 18.72 -3.73 -2.70
CA MET A 76 20.18 -3.52 -2.67
C MET A 76 20.69 -3.03 -4.04
N GLU A 77 21.17 -1.79 -4.10
CA GLU A 77 21.76 -1.18 -5.30
C GLU A 77 23.29 -1.10 -5.18
N ASP A 78 23.98 -1.14 -6.31
CA ASP A 78 25.44 -0.96 -6.36
C ASP A 78 25.79 0.52 -6.18
N LEU A 79 26.79 0.83 -5.34
CA LEU A 79 27.14 2.21 -5.01
C LEU A 79 27.49 3.07 -6.23
N ARG A 80 28.10 2.47 -7.27
CA ARG A 80 28.37 3.12 -8.57
C ARG A 80 27.14 3.69 -9.28
N ASN A 81 25.94 3.21 -8.96
CA ASN A 81 24.68 3.69 -9.55
C ASN A 81 24.04 4.82 -8.73
N ILE A 82 24.63 5.18 -7.58
CA ILE A 82 24.08 6.15 -6.63
C ILE A 82 24.91 7.42 -6.68
N GLU A 83 24.52 8.36 -7.54
CA GLU A 83 25.26 9.62 -7.74
C GLU A 83 25.25 10.55 -6.50
N GLN A 84 24.30 10.34 -5.59
CA GLN A 84 24.07 11.19 -4.42
C GLN A 84 24.97 10.86 -3.22
N VAL A 85 25.70 9.74 -3.28
CA VAL A 85 26.57 9.27 -2.19
C VAL A 85 27.98 9.14 -2.74
N GLU A 86 28.96 9.71 -2.04
CA GLU A 86 30.37 9.54 -2.41
C GLU A 86 30.83 8.09 -2.19
N GLY A 87 31.43 7.50 -3.23
CA GLY A 87 31.97 6.15 -3.21
C GLY A 87 31.35 5.25 -4.28
N ASP A 88 32.19 4.40 -4.87
CA ASP A 88 31.86 3.52 -5.99
C ASP A 88 32.03 2.03 -5.63
N GLU A 89 32.57 1.74 -4.45
CA GLU A 89 32.79 0.39 -3.94
C GLU A 89 31.73 -0.04 -2.92
N GLY A 90 31.05 -1.15 -3.21
CA GLY A 90 30.08 -1.78 -2.31
C GLY A 90 28.64 -1.61 -2.78
N ARG A 91 27.71 -1.80 -1.84
CA ARG A 91 26.27 -1.79 -2.09
C ARG A 91 25.55 -1.04 -1.00
N MET A 92 24.43 -0.41 -1.34
CA MET A 92 23.60 0.33 -0.41
C MET A 92 22.14 -0.03 -0.64
N CYS A 93 21.37 -0.15 0.46
CA CYS A 93 19.93 -0.34 0.37
C CYS A 93 19.27 0.98 -0.03
N ILE A 94 18.48 0.95 -1.11
CA ILE A 94 17.69 2.08 -1.57
C ILE A 94 16.25 1.90 -1.09
N ASN A 95 15.80 2.86 -0.28
CA ASN A 95 14.37 3.04 -0.03
C ASN A 95 13.77 3.80 -1.22
N MET A 96 12.87 3.17 -1.96
CA MET A 96 12.33 3.76 -3.19
C MET A 96 11.28 4.84 -2.93
N GLU A 97 10.56 4.76 -1.80
CA GLU A 97 9.34 5.55 -1.57
C GLU A 97 8.41 5.53 -2.80
N TRP A 98 8.22 4.34 -3.38
CA TRP A 98 7.58 4.17 -4.70
C TRP A 98 6.11 4.57 -4.74
N GLY A 99 5.53 4.94 -3.60
CA GLY A 99 4.13 5.32 -3.48
C GLY A 99 3.82 6.57 -4.28
N ALA A 100 4.81 7.46 -4.44
CA ALA A 100 4.76 8.69 -5.23
C ALA A 100 4.90 8.47 -6.75
N PHE A 101 5.06 7.23 -7.21
CA PHE A 101 5.08 6.95 -8.64
C PHE A 101 3.73 7.36 -9.28
N GLY A 102 3.78 8.07 -10.41
CA GLY A 102 2.58 8.63 -11.04
C GLY A 102 2.15 10.01 -10.55
N ASP A 103 2.79 10.58 -9.52
CA ASP A 103 2.52 11.96 -9.07
C ASP A 103 2.85 13.01 -10.16
N ASP A 104 3.70 12.64 -11.13
CA ASP A 104 4.07 13.42 -12.31
C ASP A 104 3.12 13.23 -13.51
N GLY A 105 2.05 12.45 -13.36
CA GLY A 105 1.09 12.12 -14.42
C GLY A 105 1.49 10.92 -15.27
N SER A 106 2.60 10.23 -14.98
CA SER A 106 3.05 9.04 -15.73
C SER A 106 2.09 7.85 -15.69
N LEU A 107 1.11 7.85 -14.77
CA LEU A 107 0.09 6.81 -14.62
C LEU A 107 -1.33 7.27 -14.99
N ASP A 108 -1.50 8.47 -15.55
CA ASP A 108 -2.83 9.02 -15.84
C ASP A 108 -3.61 8.23 -16.91
N ASP A 109 -2.91 7.46 -17.75
CA ASP A 109 -3.50 6.60 -18.77
C ASP A 109 -4.20 5.36 -18.20
N ILE A 110 -3.76 4.88 -17.03
CA ILE A 110 -4.34 3.71 -16.36
C ILE A 110 -5.27 4.06 -15.20
N ARG A 111 -5.28 5.33 -14.77
CA ARG A 111 -6.15 5.81 -13.69
C ARG A 111 -7.60 5.90 -14.17
N THR A 112 -8.49 5.38 -13.34
CA THR A 112 -9.94 5.48 -13.59
C THR A 112 -10.51 6.73 -12.93
N GLU A 113 -11.75 7.07 -13.28
CA GLU A 113 -12.52 8.10 -12.57
C GLU A 113 -12.62 7.85 -11.06
N TYR A 114 -12.65 6.58 -10.64
CA TYR A 114 -12.69 6.21 -9.23
C TYR A 114 -11.36 6.52 -8.54
N ASP A 115 -10.22 6.27 -9.20
CA ASP A 115 -8.89 6.60 -8.66
C ASP A 115 -8.71 8.13 -8.54
N LEU A 116 -9.24 8.89 -9.50
CA LEU A 116 -9.25 10.36 -9.44
C LEU A 116 -10.10 10.88 -8.27
N GLU A 117 -11.27 10.27 -8.02
CA GLU A 117 -12.15 10.67 -6.92
C GLU A 117 -11.55 10.30 -5.54
N VAL A 118 -10.93 9.12 -5.42
CA VAL A 118 -10.18 8.73 -4.20
C VAL A 118 -9.05 9.71 -3.92
N ASP A 119 -8.30 10.09 -4.96
CA ASP A 119 -7.20 11.05 -4.85
C ASP A 119 -7.70 12.43 -4.43
N ALA A 120 -8.72 12.97 -5.10
CA ALA A 120 -9.32 14.26 -4.78
C ALA A 120 -9.88 14.32 -3.35
N GLY A 121 -10.44 13.21 -2.86
CA GLY A 121 -10.89 13.11 -1.47
C GLY A 121 -9.74 12.97 -0.47
N SER A 122 -8.57 12.48 -0.85
CA SER A 122 -7.47 12.12 0.07
C SER A 122 -6.93 13.28 0.91
N LEU A 123 -6.16 12.96 1.95
CA LEU A 123 -5.49 13.98 2.78
C LEU A 123 -4.39 14.73 2.04
N ASN A 124 -3.91 14.15 0.94
CA ASN A 124 -2.79 14.60 0.11
C ASN A 124 -3.15 14.45 -1.38
N PRO A 125 -4.10 15.25 -1.93
CA PRO A 125 -4.47 15.17 -3.33
C PRO A 125 -3.29 15.42 -4.27
N GLY A 126 -3.18 14.63 -5.33
CA GLY A 126 -2.09 14.70 -6.31
C GLY A 126 -0.77 14.08 -5.85
N GLN A 127 -0.74 13.45 -4.68
CA GLN A 127 0.45 12.77 -4.14
C GLN A 127 0.18 11.31 -3.85
N GLN A 128 1.23 10.48 -3.83
CA GLN A 128 1.14 9.06 -3.51
C GLN A 128 0.17 8.29 -4.44
N ILE A 129 0.16 8.65 -5.74
CA ILE A 129 -0.79 8.11 -6.72
C ILE A 129 -0.70 6.60 -6.85
N PHE A 130 0.51 6.03 -6.94
CA PHE A 130 0.69 4.59 -7.00
C PHE A 130 0.24 3.88 -5.72
N GLU A 131 0.56 4.45 -4.55
CA GLU A 131 0.11 3.90 -3.26
C GLU A 131 -1.42 3.89 -3.15
N LYS A 132 -2.10 4.90 -3.69
CA LYS A 132 -3.57 4.99 -3.72
C LYS A 132 -4.24 3.90 -4.54
N MET A 133 -3.54 3.36 -5.53
CA MET A 133 -4.08 2.29 -6.36
C MET A 133 -3.86 0.88 -5.77
N ILE A 134 -3.08 0.76 -4.69
CA ILE A 134 -2.59 -0.53 -4.16
C ILE A 134 -2.88 -0.73 -2.67
N SER A 135 -2.76 0.31 -1.85
CA SER A 135 -2.76 0.14 -0.39
C SER A 135 -4.16 -0.06 0.16
N GLY A 136 -4.27 -0.87 1.22
CA GLY A 136 -5.57 -1.24 1.78
C GLY A 136 -6.42 -0.05 2.25
N LEU A 137 -5.78 1.08 2.57
CA LEU A 137 -6.41 2.32 2.99
C LEU A 137 -7.34 2.88 1.90
N TYR A 138 -7.00 2.65 0.64
CA TYR A 138 -7.67 3.22 -0.52
C TYR A 138 -8.49 2.19 -1.30
N LEU A 139 -8.08 0.91 -1.28
CA LEU A 139 -8.80 -0.14 -2.01
C LEU A 139 -10.27 -0.28 -1.57
N GLY A 140 -10.55 -0.16 -0.28
CA GLY A 140 -11.93 -0.19 0.22
C GLY A 140 -12.76 0.99 -0.29
N GLU A 141 -12.15 2.17 -0.38
CA GLU A 141 -12.82 3.36 -0.90
C GLU A 141 -13.09 3.25 -2.41
N LEU A 142 -12.17 2.65 -3.19
CA LEU A 142 -12.40 2.35 -4.60
C LEU A 142 -13.61 1.43 -4.78
N VAL A 143 -13.69 0.35 -4.01
CA VAL A 143 -14.86 -0.56 -4.03
C VAL A 143 -16.14 0.20 -3.68
N ARG A 144 -16.11 1.01 -2.61
CA ARG A 144 -17.27 1.82 -2.18
C ARG A 144 -17.76 2.75 -3.29
N LEU A 145 -16.87 3.46 -3.97
CA LEU A 145 -17.23 4.38 -5.05
C LEU A 145 -17.85 3.66 -6.24
N ILE A 146 -17.32 2.49 -6.61
CA ILE A 146 -17.93 1.64 -7.65
C ILE A 146 -19.34 1.22 -7.24
N LEU A 147 -19.52 0.76 -5.99
CA LEU A 147 -20.84 0.37 -5.47
C LEU A 147 -21.82 1.54 -5.47
N VAL A 148 -21.39 2.73 -5.03
CA VAL A 148 -22.22 3.94 -5.06
C VAL A 148 -22.65 4.27 -6.48
N LYS A 149 -21.72 4.26 -7.45
CA LYS A 149 -22.04 4.56 -8.86
C LYS A 149 -22.98 3.55 -9.49
N MET A 150 -22.79 2.26 -9.23
CA MET A 150 -23.70 1.22 -9.72
C MET A 150 -25.08 1.31 -9.04
N THR A 151 -25.13 1.71 -7.77
CA THR A 151 -26.38 1.95 -7.06
C THR A 151 -27.13 3.16 -7.63
N THR A 152 -26.46 4.28 -7.90
CA THR A 152 -27.12 5.46 -8.48
C THR A 152 -27.65 5.21 -9.90
N GLN A 153 -27.05 4.27 -10.63
CA GLN A 153 -27.53 3.79 -11.93
C GLN A 153 -28.63 2.71 -11.83
N ALA A 154 -29.10 2.40 -10.61
CA ALA A 154 -30.08 1.34 -10.33
C ALA A 154 -29.65 -0.07 -10.78
N LEU A 155 -28.35 -0.32 -10.91
CA LEU A 155 -27.77 -1.64 -11.22
C LEU A 155 -27.58 -2.51 -9.98
N LEU A 156 -27.42 -1.88 -8.80
CA LEU A 156 -27.30 -2.56 -7.51
C LEU A 156 -28.34 -2.04 -6.51
N PHE A 157 -28.70 -2.90 -5.56
CA PHE A 157 -29.55 -2.59 -4.39
C PHE A 157 -30.89 -1.94 -4.74
N ASN A 158 -31.42 -2.19 -5.94
CA ASN A 158 -32.61 -1.54 -6.49
C ASN A 158 -32.55 0.01 -6.45
N GLY A 159 -31.35 0.58 -6.59
CA GLY A 159 -31.16 2.03 -6.56
C GLY A 159 -31.15 2.67 -5.17
N LYS A 160 -31.18 1.87 -4.10
CA LYS A 160 -31.24 2.39 -2.72
C LYS A 160 -29.86 2.51 -2.11
N ALA A 161 -29.32 3.73 -2.09
CA ALA A 161 -28.11 4.04 -1.33
C ALA A 161 -28.43 4.27 0.16
N THR A 162 -27.68 3.63 1.05
CA THR A 162 -27.76 3.85 2.50
C THR A 162 -26.73 4.91 2.93
N PRO A 163 -26.95 5.63 4.06
CA PRO A 163 -25.98 6.57 4.60
C PRO A 163 -24.59 5.96 4.82
N GLU A 164 -24.55 4.69 5.23
CA GLU A 164 -23.33 3.91 5.44
C GLU A 164 -22.54 3.73 4.14
N LEU A 165 -23.23 3.44 3.03
CA LEU A 165 -22.58 3.30 1.72
C LEU A 165 -22.04 4.65 1.19
N LEU A 166 -22.71 5.74 1.51
CA LEU A 166 -22.29 7.09 1.14
C LEU A 166 -21.17 7.63 2.05
N THR A 167 -20.95 7.01 3.20
CA THR A 167 -19.93 7.41 4.17
C THR A 167 -18.56 6.93 3.72
N ARG A 168 -17.67 7.89 3.46
CA ARG A 168 -16.28 7.64 3.08
C ARG A 168 -15.52 6.85 4.15
N GLY A 169 -14.73 5.87 3.72
CA GLY A 169 -13.91 5.03 4.60
C GLY A 169 -14.71 4.01 5.42
N HIS A 170 -16.03 3.93 5.24
CA HIS A 170 -16.86 2.92 5.89
C HIS A 170 -16.58 1.51 5.36
N PHE A 171 -16.19 1.41 4.08
CA PHE A 171 -15.72 0.15 3.49
C PHE A 171 -14.24 -0.07 3.81
N GLN A 172 -13.98 -0.83 4.88
CA GLN A 172 -12.62 -1.13 5.34
C GLN A 172 -11.97 -2.26 4.53
N THR A 173 -10.63 -2.31 4.52
CA THR A 173 -9.84 -3.34 3.82
C THR A 173 -10.25 -4.77 4.19
N GLN A 174 -10.61 -5.02 5.45
CA GLN A 174 -11.05 -6.34 5.93
C GLN A 174 -12.31 -6.84 5.21
N PHE A 175 -13.14 -5.93 4.71
CA PHE A 175 -14.36 -6.23 3.96
C PHE A 175 -14.07 -6.61 2.50
N MET A 176 -12.84 -6.44 2.01
CA MET A 176 -12.44 -6.91 0.68
C MET A 176 -12.09 -8.40 0.67
N CYS A 177 -11.83 -9.01 1.83
CA CYS A 177 -11.50 -10.42 1.95
C CYS A 177 -12.73 -11.35 1.79
N VAL A 178 -13.76 -10.90 1.07
CA VAL A 178 -14.86 -11.78 0.67
C VAL A 178 -14.29 -12.82 -0.29
N PRO A 179 -14.49 -14.13 -0.04
CA PRO A 179 -13.99 -15.17 -0.92
C PRO A 179 -14.42 -14.92 -2.37
N VAL A 180 -13.45 -14.83 -3.27
CA VAL A 180 -13.66 -14.54 -4.69
C VAL A 180 -14.27 -15.72 -5.45
N GLN A 181 -14.12 -16.94 -4.91
CA GLN A 181 -14.71 -18.12 -5.50
C GLN A 181 -16.24 -18.10 -5.37
N ARG A 182 -16.94 -18.65 -6.37
CA ARG A 182 -18.39 -18.95 -6.37
C ARG A 182 -18.76 -20.05 -5.35
N SER A 183 -18.18 -20.01 -4.16
CA SER A 183 -18.59 -20.84 -3.04
C SER A 183 -19.85 -20.22 -2.42
N LYS A 184 -20.75 -21.07 -1.93
CA LYS A 184 -21.91 -20.61 -1.14
C LYS A 184 -21.48 -19.74 0.06
N GLU A 185 -20.29 -19.99 0.58
CA GLU A 185 -19.68 -19.26 1.70
C GLU A 185 -19.34 -17.80 1.34
N GLY A 186 -18.85 -17.53 0.14
CA GLY A 186 -18.55 -16.17 -0.32
C GLY A 186 -19.80 -15.31 -0.46
N VAL A 187 -20.89 -15.88 -0.99
CA VAL A 187 -22.20 -15.20 -1.12
C VAL A 187 -22.80 -14.92 0.26
N LEU A 188 -22.67 -15.86 1.21
CA LEU A 188 -23.12 -15.65 2.59
C LEU A 188 -22.35 -14.52 3.28
N LYS A 189 -21.02 -14.52 3.20
CA LYS A 189 -20.19 -13.43 3.75
C LYS A 189 -20.50 -12.07 3.12
N ALA A 190 -20.69 -12.03 1.81
CA ALA A 190 -21.08 -10.80 1.12
C ALA A 190 -22.44 -10.28 1.63
N ARG A 191 -23.41 -11.19 1.82
CA ARG A 191 -24.73 -10.85 2.37
C ARG A 191 -24.64 -10.35 3.80
N GLU A 192 -23.92 -11.04 4.67
CA GLU A 192 -23.68 -10.63 6.07
C GLU A 192 -23.04 -9.24 6.11
N LEU A 193 -21.99 -9.01 5.33
CA LEU A 193 -21.31 -7.72 5.27
C LEU A 193 -22.25 -6.59 4.82
N LEU A 194 -22.99 -6.80 3.74
CA LEU A 194 -23.91 -5.80 3.19
C LEU A 194 -25.10 -5.54 4.12
N SER A 195 -25.62 -6.56 4.79
CA SER A 195 -26.75 -6.42 5.72
C SER A 195 -26.34 -5.84 7.06
N ASP A 196 -25.26 -6.31 7.66
CA ASP A 196 -24.87 -5.96 9.02
C ASP A 196 -24.10 -4.63 9.09
N HIS A 197 -23.27 -4.33 8.09
CA HIS A 197 -22.43 -3.12 8.10
C HIS A 197 -22.96 -1.97 7.23
N PHE A 198 -23.77 -2.27 6.22
CA PHE A 198 -24.31 -1.26 5.30
C PHE A 198 -25.82 -1.10 5.38
N SER A 199 -26.50 -1.84 6.26
CA SER A 199 -27.96 -1.80 6.44
C SER A 199 -28.74 -2.09 5.13
N LEU A 200 -28.14 -2.85 4.21
CA LEU A 200 -28.72 -3.18 2.91
C LEU A 200 -29.45 -4.53 2.93
N ARG A 201 -30.41 -4.70 2.03
CA ARG A 201 -31.04 -6.00 1.75
C ARG A 201 -30.60 -6.48 0.37
N PRO A 202 -29.41 -7.12 0.25
CA PRO A 202 -28.85 -7.48 -1.04
C PRO A 202 -29.55 -8.71 -1.63
N SER A 203 -29.77 -8.68 -2.94
CA SER A 203 -30.08 -9.87 -3.73
C SER A 203 -28.84 -10.78 -3.87
N GLU A 204 -29.04 -12.01 -4.37
CA GLU A 204 -27.89 -12.88 -4.71
C GLU A 204 -27.02 -12.26 -5.81
N GLU A 205 -27.62 -11.54 -6.75
CA GLU A 205 -26.91 -10.82 -7.81
C GLU A 205 -26.05 -9.68 -7.23
N ASP A 206 -26.57 -8.92 -6.26
CA ASP A 206 -25.81 -7.87 -5.58
C ASP A 206 -24.59 -8.45 -4.84
N CYS A 207 -24.75 -9.61 -4.20
CA CYS A 207 -23.67 -10.30 -3.50
C CYS A 207 -22.60 -10.79 -4.48
N ALA A 208 -23.02 -11.37 -5.60
CA ALA A 208 -22.10 -11.80 -6.66
C ALA A 208 -21.37 -10.61 -7.29
N ALA A 209 -22.06 -9.49 -7.52
CA ALA A 209 -21.47 -8.26 -8.03
C ALA A 209 -20.42 -7.71 -7.07
N LEU A 210 -20.70 -7.64 -5.77
CA LEU A 210 -19.72 -7.22 -4.76
C LEU A 210 -18.45 -8.09 -4.81
N GLN A 211 -18.60 -9.41 -4.88
CA GLN A 211 -17.45 -10.33 -5.00
C GLN A 211 -16.61 -10.04 -6.23
N GLN A 212 -17.25 -9.83 -7.39
CA GLN A 212 -16.55 -9.50 -8.63
C GLN A 212 -15.84 -8.16 -8.56
N ILE A 213 -16.48 -7.13 -7.98
CA ILE A 213 -15.88 -5.80 -7.82
C ILE A 213 -14.64 -5.88 -6.92
N CYS A 214 -14.75 -6.53 -5.75
CA CYS A 214 -13.62 -6.74 -4.86
C CYS A 214 -12.47 -7.47 -5.57
N ALA A 215 -12.78 -8.52 -6.34
CA ALA A 215 -11.78 -9.28 -7.09
C ALA A 215 -11.10 -8.46 -8.19
N ILE A 216 -11.84 -7.64 -8.93
CA ILE A 216 -11.28 -6.78 -9.98
C ILE A 216 -10.32 -5.75 -9.37
N VAL A 217 -10.74 -5.07 -8.30
CA VAL A 217 -9.92 -4.04 -7.63
C VAL A 217 -8.65 -4.66 -7.03
N SER A 218 -8.78 -5.80 -6.34
CA SER A 218 -7.62 -6.46 -5.74
C SER A 218 -6.67 -7.05 -6.78
N THR A 219 -7.20 -7.68 -7.82
CA THR A 219 -6.40 -8.26 -8.92
C THR A 219 -5.62 -7.17 -9.66
N ARG A 220 -6.27 -6.03 -9.95
CA ARG A 220 -5.58 -4.86 -10.53
C ARG A 220 -4.41 -4.42 -9.64
N SER A 221 -4.66 -4.28 -8.35
CA SER A 221 -3.66 -3.85 -7.37
C SER A 221 -2.48 -4.81 -7.31
N ALA A 222 -2.74 -6.12 -7.31
CA ALA A 222 -1.72 -7.16 -7.34
C ALA A 222 -0.88 -7.09 -8.63
N TYR A 223 -1.50 -6.85 -9.79
CA TYR A 223 -0.77 -6.69 -11.05
C TYR A 223 0.09 -5.43 -11.09
N LEU A 224 -0.38 -4.31 -10.52
CA LEU A 224 0.42 -3.09 -10.40
C LEU A 224 1.67 -3.32 -9.54
N VAL A 225 1.51 -3.97 -8.38
CA VAL A 225 2.64 -4.37 -7.53
C VAL A 225 3.59 -5.30 -8.26
N ALA A 226 3.06 -6.31 -8.97
CA ALA A 226 3.86 -7.26 -9.73
C ALA A 226 4.66 -6.59 -10.86
N ALA A 227 4.07 -5.62 -11.55
CA ALA A 227 4.75 -4.84 -12.60
C ALA A 227 5.90 -4.00 -12.03
N ALA A 228 5.66 -3.28 -10.94
CA ALA A 228 6.70 -2.49 -10.27
C ALA A 228 7.82 -3.38 -9.70
N LEU A 229 7.47 -4.48 -9.03
CA LEU A 229 8.44 -5.45 -8.54
C LEU A 229 9.23 -6.10 -9.69
N GLY A 230 8.58 -6.36 -10.83
CA GLY A 230 9.22 -6.85 -12.05
C GLY A 230 10.28 -5.90 -12.57
N ALA A 231 10.06 -4.58 -12.47
CA ALA A 231 11.04 -3.56 -12.81
C ALA A 231 12.25 -3.59 -11.86
N VAL A 232 12.03 -3.71 -10.53
CA VAL A 232 13.10 -3.82 -9.52
C VAL A 232 13.95 -5.08 -9.73
N VAL A 233 13.32 -6.23 -9.91
CA VAL A 233 14.01 -7.50 -10.17
C VAL A 233 14.79 -7.44 -11.49
N SER A 234 14.23 -6.78 -12.51
CA SER A 234 14.92 -6.58 -13.80
C SER A 234 16.13 -5.67 -13.66
N ARG A 235 16.03 -4.59 -12.88
CA ARG A 235 17.13 -3.69 -12.57
C ARG A 235 18.27 -4.44 -11.87
N LEU A 236 17.97 -5.20 -10.83
CA LEU A 236 18.96 -6.05 -10.13
C LEU A 236 19.64 -7.04 -11.08
N ARG A 237 18.87 -7.69 -11.97
CA ARG A 237 19.42 -8.64 -12.94
C ARG A 237 20.41 -7.98 -13.90
N LEU A 238 20.07 -6.77 -14.38
CA LEU A 238 20.91 -5.99 -15.27
C LEU A 238 22.18 -5.49 -14.57
N ASN A 239 22.07 -4.97 -13.35
CA ASN A 239 23.22 -4.48 -12.58
C ASN A 239 24.23 -5.58 -12.31
N LYS A 240 23.75 -6.79 -11.99
CA LYS A 240 24.59 -7.98 -11.80
C LYS A 240 25.10 -8.60 -13.11
N ALA A 241 24.66 -8.11 -14.26
CA ALA A 241 24.98 -8.64 -15.59
C ALA A 241 24.73 -10.16 -15.73
N VAL A 242 23.68 -10.68 -15.08
CA VAL A 242 23.36 -12.11 -15.09
C VAL A 242 22.21 -12.46 -16.04
N LYS A 243 22.31 -13.62 -16.70
CA LYS A 243 21.23 -14.14 -17.56
C LYS A 243 20.00 -14.56 -16.75
N LYS A 244 20.22 -15.13 -15.56
CA LYS A 244 19.18 -15.59 -14.65
C LYS A 244 19.50 -15.08 -13.25
N LEU A 245 18.56 -14.34 -12.65
CA LEU A 245 18.65 -13.90 -11.26
C LEU A 245 17.82 -14.84 -10.39
N GLN A 246 18.38 -15.29 -9.27
CA GLN A 246 17.63 -15.91 -8.19
C GLN A 246 17.75 -14.97 -7.00
N THR A 247 16.62 -14.41 -6.57
CA THR A 247 16.55 -13.48 -5.44
C THR A 247 15.30 -13.80 -4.63
N THR A 248 15.32 -13.42 -3.36
CA THR A 248 14.20 -13.54 -2.44
C THR A 248 13.68 -12.15 -2.11
N VAL A 249 12.36 -12.04 -1.95
CA VAL A 249 11.69 -10.80 -1.55
C VAL A 249 11.14 -11.01 -0.15
N GLY A 250 11.63 -10.24 0.82
CA GLY A 250 11.02 -10.16 2.14
C GLY A 250 9.74 -9.33 2.06
N VAL A 251 8.59 -9.93 2.34
CA VAL A 251 7.29 -9.25 2.24
C VAL A 251 6.62 -9.14 3.60
N ASP A 252 6.09 -7.96 3.92
CA ASP A 252 5.20 -7.76 5.06
C ASP A 252 4.01 -6.85 4.66
N GLY A 253 3.00 -6.80 5.52
CA GLY A 253 1.80 -5.99 5.35
C GLY A 253 0.51 -6.78 5.48
N THR A 254 -0.50 -6.13 6.05
CA THR A 254 -1.80 -6.77 6.35
C THR A 254 -2.52 -7.21 5.08
N VAL A 255 -2.54 -6.39 4.02
CA VAL A 255 -3.18 -6.75 2.74
C VAL A 255 -2.58 -8.02 2.17
N TYR A 256 -1.24 -8.11 2.13
CA TYR A 256 -0.57 -9.31 1.65
C TYR A 256 -0.89 -10.57 2.48
N LYS A 257 -0.99 -10.43 3.81
CA LYS A 257 -1.23 -11.55 4.72
C LYS A 257 -2.69 -12.01 4.76
N THR A 258 -3.64 -11.11 4.60
CA THR A 258 -5.07 -11.40 4.84
C THR A 258 -5.90 -11.52 3.57
N HIS A 259 -5.40 -11.05 2.43
CA HIS A 259 -6.14 -11.18 1.18
C HIS A 259 -6.14 -12.64 0.69
N PRO A 260 -7.32 -13.23 0.41
CA PRO A 260 -7.41 -14.60 -0.09
C PRO A 260 -6.75 -14.74 -1.48
N GLN A 261 -6.15 -15.90 -1.76
CA GLN A 261 -5.61 -16.26 -3.07
C GLN A 261 -6.71 -16.50 -4.11
#